data_AF-A0AAW3X4U9-F1
#
_entry.id   AF-A0AAW3X4U9-F1
#
_cell.length_a   1.000
_cell.length_b   1.000
_cell.length_c   1.000
_cell.angle_alpha   90.00
_cell.angle_beta   90.00
_cell.angle_gamma   90.00
#
_symmetry.space_group_name_H-M   'P 1'
#
loop_
_entity.id
_entity.type
_entity.pdbx_description
1 polymer ?
#
loop_
_entity_poly.entity_id
_entity_poly.type
_entity_poly.pdbx_seq_one_letter_code
_entity_poly.pdbx_strand_id
1 'polypeptide(L)'
;MKKKQGGFTLAELLVVVAIVGILVAISIPIFTAQRKKAIIATNQANIRAARAAAVAMLYGSDESLEKYENQAAKAYRYYRYNVQKGEIVDTAYGEGTKIQDAQGTIKQVNALGQEYRQIAKEAKTPCPDILIYIGNPAVNPNTAPVQTAPFYEENGKLGGTERNPFGPKPGSWK
;
A
#
# COMPACT_ATOMS: atom_id res chain seq x y z
N MET A 1 46.90 44.36 -24.03
CA MET A 1 45.42 44.26 -24.11
C MET A 1 44.88 43.89 -22.72
N LYS A 2 44.20 44.80 -22.00
CA LYS A 2 43.63 44.50 -20.66
C LYS A 2 42.25 43.88 -20.83
N LYS A 3 42.08 42.60 -20.47
CA LYS A 3 40.76 41.95 -20.34
C LYS A 3 39.99 42.62 -19.20
N LYS A 4 38.85 43.26 -19.49
CA LYS A 4 37.89 43.68 -18.46
C LYS A 4 37.30 42.41 -17.84
N GLN A 5 37.66 42.10 -16.60
CA GLN A 5 36.96 41.10 -15.82
C GLN A 5 35.69 41.76 -15.28
N GLY A 6 34.53 41.42 -15.86
CA GLY A 6 33.22 41.83 -15.32
C GLY A 6 32.90 40.96 -14.12
N GLY A 7 33.01 41.53 -12.91
CA GLY A 7 32.56 40.88 -11.69
C GLY A 7 31.03 40.94 -11.58
N PHE A 8 30.43 39.92 -10.96
CA PHE A 8 29.00 39.85 -10.69
C PHE A 8 28.63 40.86 -9.59
N THR A 9 27.62 41.68 -9.81
CA THR A 9 27.15 42.67 -8.83
C THR A 9 26.18 42.03 -7.83
N LEU A 10 26.10 42.59 -6.62
CA LEU A 10 25.14 42.15 -5.61
C LEU A 10 23.68 42.36 -6.07
N ALA A 11 23.44 43.42 -6.86
CA ALA A 11 22.12 43.70 -7.42
C ALA A 11 21.67 42.61 -8.42
N GLU A 12 22.59 42.15 -9.28
CA GLU A 12 22.31 41.03 -10.20
C GLU A 12 21.99 39.75 -9.42
N LEU A 13 22.70 39.47 -8.33
CA LEU A 13 22.40 38.30 -7.48
C LEU A 13 21.01 38.40 -6.84
N LEU A 14 20.65 39.57 -6.33
CA LEU A 14 19.38 39.78 -5.62
C LEU A 14 18.18 39.55 -6.53
N VAL A 15 18.22 40.04 -7.77
CA VAL A 15 17.14 39.83 -8.74
C VAL A 15 17.01 38.34 -9.09
N VAL A 16 18.13 37.63 -9.25
CA VAL A 16 18.12 36.19 -9.54
C VAL A 16 17.49 35.40 -8.39
N VAL A 17 17.89 35.67 -7.14
CA VAL A 17 17.33 34.98 -5.97
C VAL A 17 15.84 35.26 -5.82
N ALA A 18 15.40 36.50 -6.09
CA ALA A 18 13.98 36.86 -6.07
C ALA A 18 13.16 36.06 -7.09
N ILE A 19 13.65 35.95 -8.34
CA ILE A 19 12.97 35.17 -9.39
C ILE A 19 12.93 33.69 -9.03
N VAL A 20 14.06 33.11 -8.58
CA VAL A 20 14.11 31.70 -8.14
C VAL A 20 13.14 31.44 -6.98
N GLY A 21 13.01 32.38 -6.03
CA GLY A 21 12.06 32.28 -4.93
C GLY A 21 10.61 32.15 -5.41
N ILE A 22 10.19 32.96 -6.39
CA ILE A 22 8.83 32.89 -6.98
C ILE A 22 8.62 31.54 -7.67
N LEU A 23 9.59 31.08 -8.45
CA LEU A 23 9.51 29.80 -9.15
C LEU A 23 9.40 28.62 -8.18
N VAL A 24 10.19 28.61 -7.11
CA VAL A 24 10.17 27.56 -6.09
C VAL A 24 8.82 27.54 -5.34
N ALA A 25 8.27 28.71 -5.00
CA ALA A 25 6.99 28.83 -4.30
C ALA A 25 5.82 28.17 -5.06
N ILE A 26 5.78 28.30 -6.39
CA ILE A 26 4.77 27.66 -7.23
C ILE A 26 5.10 26.17 -7.47
N SER A 27 6.39 25.85 -7.63
CA SER A 27 6.83 24.51 -8.00
C SER A 27 6.60 23.47 -6.89
N ILE A 28 6.90 23.78 -5.63
CA ILE A 28 6.79 22.84 -4.50
C ILE A 28 5.38 22.22 -4.37
N PRO A 29 4.27 22.99 -4.31
CA PRO A 29 2.94 22.39 -4.17
C PRO A 29 2.55 21.54 -5.38
N ILE A 30 2.92 21.96 -6.60
CA ILE A 30 2.64 21.21 -7.83
C ILE A 30 3.37 19.87 -7.82
N PHE A 31 4.69 19.87 -7.58
CA PHE A 31 5.47 18.64 -7.53
C PHE A 31 5.01 17.71 -6.41
N THR A 32 4.64 18.26 -5.25
CA THR A 32 4.11 17.47 -4.13
C THR A 32 2.80 16.77 -4.50
N ALA A 33 1.89 17.47 -5.17
CA ALA A 33 0.62 16.90 -5.62
C ALA A 33 0.83 15.81 -6.70
N GLN A 34 1.71 16.05 -7.67
CA GLN A 34 2.03 15.07 -8.72
C GLN A 34 2.72 13.83 -8.14
N ARG A 35 3.66 14.01 -7.21
CA ARG A 35 4.33 12.92 -6.50
C ARG A 35 3.33 12.05 -5.74
N LYS A 36 2.37 12.66 -5.04
CA LYS A 36 1.30 11.93 -4.34
C LYS A 36 0.46 11.09 -5.29
N LYS A 37 0.07 11.64 -6.44
CA LYS A 37 -0.67 10.90 -7.49
C LYS A 37 0.14 9.72 -8.04
N ALA A 38 1.43 9.93 -8.32
CA ALA A 38 2.32 8.88 -8.80
C ALA A 38 2.44 7.72 -7.77
N ILE A 39 2.58 8.04 -6.49
CA ILE A 39 2.63 7.04 -5.41
C ILE A 39 1.33 6.21 -5.34
N ILE A 40 0.17 6.87 -5.44
CA ILE A 40 -1.13 6.17 -5.44
C ILE A 40 -1.24 5.23 -6.64
N ALA A 41 -0.87 5.69 -7.84
CA ALA A 41 -0.88 4.87 -9.05
C ALA A 41 0.06 3.66 -8.95
N THR A 42 1.26 3.85 -8.38
CA THR A 42 2.20 2.77 -8.09
C THR A 42 1.61 1.75 -7.13
N ASN A 43 1.02 2.21 -6.01
CA ASN A 43 0.39 1.31 -5.05
C ASN A 43 -0.77 0.52 -5.69
N GLN A 44 -1.59 1.15 -6.53
CA GLN A 44 -2.65 0.46 -7.27
C GLN A 44 -2.09 -0.62 -8.20
N ALA A 45 -0.98 -0.36 -8.90
CA ALA A 45 -0.31 -1.36 -9.73
C ALA A 45 0.22 -2.53 -8.89
N ASN A 46 0.87 -2.23 -7.78
CA ASN A 46 1.39 -3.24 -6.86
C ASN A 46 0.28 -4.09 -6.25
N ILE A 47 -0.88 -3.50 -5.92
CA ILE A 47 -2.05 -4.24 -5.43
C ILE A 47 -2.57 -5.24 -6.48
N ARG A 48 -2.58 -4.86 -7.76
CA ARG A 48 -2.96 -5.79 -8.83
C ARG A 48 -1.97 -6.97 -8.93
N ALA A 49 -0.68 -6.69 -8.87
CA ALA A 49 0.36 -7.73 -8.87
C ALA A 49 0.24 -8.66 -7.65
N ALA A 50 0.07 -8.08 -6.46
CA ALA A 50 -0.11 -8.80 -5.21
C ALA A 50 -1.33 -9.73 -5.22
N ARG A 51 -2.47 -9.26 -5.77
CA ARG A 51 -3.67 -10.10 -5.95
C ARG A 51 -3.41 -11.27 -6.89
N ALA A 52 -2.77 -11.02 -8.02
CA ALA A 52 -2.46 -12.08 -8.98
C ALA A 52 -1.54 -13.14 -8.34
N ALA A 53 -0.49 -12.71 -7.62
CA ALA A 53 0.41 -13.62 -6.92
C ALA A 53 -0.30 -14.45 -5.85
N ALA A 54 -1.14 -13.83 -5.01
CA ALA A 54 -1.89 -14.53 -3.96
C ALA A 54 -2.90 -15.54 -4.53
N VAL A 55 -3.59 -15.20 -5.62
CA VAL A 55 -4.53 -16.09 -6.30
C VAL A 55 -3.80 -17.25 -6.98
N ALA A 56 -2.68 -17.00 -7.65
CA ALA A 56 -1.84 -18.04 -8.23
C ALA A 56 -1.32 -19.00 -7.16
N MET A 57 -0.87 -18.49 -6.01
CA MET A 57 -0.41 -19.31 -4.88
C MET A 57 -1.54 -20.16 -4.29
N LEU A 58 -2.77 -19.63 -4.24
CA LEU A 58 -3.93 -20.41 -3.79
C LEU A 58 -4.20 -21.60 -4.72
N TYR A 59 -4.25 -21.37 -6.04
CA TYR A 59 -4.52 -22.44 -7.01
C TYR A 59 -3.35 -23.43 -7.17
N GLY A 60 -2.12 -22.97 -6.94
CA GLY A 60 -0.92 -23.81 -6.96
C GLY A 60 -0.72 -24.65 -5.69
N SER A 61 -1.50 -24.40 -4.63
CA SER A 61 -1.47 -25.20 -3.41
C SER A 61 -2.51 -26.33 -3.46
N ASP A 62 -2.15 -27.55 -3.05
CA ASP A 62 -3.07 -28.70 -2.96
C ASP A 62 -4.19 -28.52 -1.92
N GLU A 63 -4.17 -27.42 -1.18
CA GLU A 63 -5.17 -27.07 -0.19
C GLU A 63 -6.15 -26.04 -0.77
N SER A 64 -7.34 -26.49 -1.18
CA SER A 64 -8.44 -25.60 -1.57
C SER A 64 -9.15 -25.01 -0.33
N LEU A 65 -9.74 -23.82 -0.49
CA LEU A 65 -10.57 -23.20 0.57
C LEU A 65 -11.90 -23.94 0.78
N GLU A 66 -12.38 -24.67 -0.24
CA GLU A 66 -13.60 -25.48 -0.19
C GLU A 66 -13.47 -26.63 0.81
N LYS A 67 -12.28 -27.24 0.92
CA LYS A 67 -11.99 -28.30 1.89
C LYS A 67 -12.21 -27.86 3.35
N TYR A 68 -12.21 -26.56 3.60
CA TYR A 68 -12.30 -25.97 4.93
C TYR A 68 -13.64 -25.27 5.21
N GLU A 69 -14.69 -25.48 4.41
CA GLU A 69 -16.03 -24.91 4.66
C GLU A 69 -16.54 -25.20 6.08
N ASN A 70 -16.35 -26.41 6.57
CA ASN A 70 -16.78 -26.83 7.92
C ASN A 70 -15.78 -26.44 9.03
N GLN A 71 -14.67 -25.76 8.68
CA GLN A 71 -13.67 -25.27 9.61
C GLN A 71 -13.49 -23.77 9.42
N ALA A 72 -14.35 -22.98 10.05
CA ALA A 72 -14.36 -21.52 9.95
C ALA A 72 -12.98 -20.86 10.18
N ALA A 73 -12.13 -21.46 11.02
CA ALA A 73 -10.77 -20.98 11.29
C ALA A 73 -9.79 -21.19 10.12
N LYS A 74 -10.09 -22.03 9.12
CA LYS A 74 -9.28 -22.27 7.92
C LYS A 74 -9.96 -21.81 6.63
N ALA A 75 -11.16 -21.28 6.73
CA ALA A 75 -11.91 -20.70 5.60
C ALA A 75 -11.30 -19.39 5.05
N TYR A 76 -10.25 -18.86 5.70
CA TYR A 76 -9.60 -17.61 5.36
C TYR A 76 -8.08 -17.80 5.24
N ARG A 77 -7.52 -17.18 4.21
CA ARG A 77 -6.07 -17.06 4.00
C ARG A 77 -5.65 -15.61 3.93
N TYR A 78 -4.49 -15.36 4.52
CA TYR A 78 -3.80 -14.09 4.46
C TYR A 78 -2.43 -14.30 3.84
N TYR A 79 -2.05 -13.39 2.96
CA TYR A 79 -0.74 -13.39 2.31
C TYR A 79 -0.10 -12.03 2.50
N ARG A 80 1.23 -12.01 2.72
CA ARG A 80 2.03 -10.80 2.65
C ARG A 80 2.86 -10.83 1.38
N TYR A 81 2.61 -9.86 0.50
CA TYR A 81 3.36 -9.65 -0.72
C TYR A 81 4.39 -8.55 -0.50
N ASN A 82 5.65 -8.85 -0.77
CA ASN A 82 6.72 -7.86 -0.74
C ASN A 82 6.86 -7.17 -2.09
N VAL A 83 6.67 -5.85 -2.12
CA VAL A 83 6.62 -5.08 -3.36
C VAL A 83 8.00 -5.01 -4.04
N GLN A 84 9.08 -5.01 -3.26
CA GLN A 84 10.44 -4.93 -3.81
C GLN A 84 10.89 -6.24 -4.44
N LYS A 85 10.60 -7.37 -3.77
CA LYS A 85 10.93 -8.72 -4.26
C LYS A 85 9.97 -9.21 -5.34
N GLY A 86 8.72 -8.75 -5.32
CA GLY A 86 7.70 -9.19 -6.25
C GLY A 86 7.09 -10.55 -5.91
N GLU A 87 7.16 -10.97 -4.64
CA GLU A 87 6.82 -12.33 -4.20
C GLU A 87 6.00 -12.32 -2.91
N ILE A 88 5.27 -13.41 -2.67
CA ILE A 88 4.65 -13.68 -1.38
C ILE A 88 5.74 -14.16 -0.41
N VAL A 89 5.88 -13.46 0.72
CA VAL A 89 6.94 -13.71 1.71
C VAL A 89 6.42 -14.36 2.99
N ASP A 90 5.10 -14.34 3.22
CA ASP A 90 4.49 -14.89 4.42
C ASP A 90 3.01 -15.25 4.16
N THR A 91 2.52 -16.26 4.86
CA THR A 91 1.16 -16.79 4.76
C THR A 91 0.61 -17.12 6.13
N ALA A 92 -0.65 -16.75 6.38
CA ALA A 92 -1.32 -17.04 7.63
C ALA A 92 -2.78 -17.44 7.39
N TYR A 93 -3.36 -18.16 8.36
CA TYR A 93 -4.69 -18.76 8.22
C TYR A 93 -5.57 -18.37 9.42
N GLY A 94 -6.85 -18.10 9.13
CA GLY A 94 -7.87 -17.87 10.16
C GLY A 94 -8.02 -16.45 10.68
N GLU A 95 -9.13 -16.21 11.38
CA GLU A 95 -9.48 -14.91 11.97
C GLU A 95 -8.52 -14.59 13.13
N GLY A 96 -8.05 -13.33 13.21
CA GLY A 96 -7.14 -12.89 14.27
C GLY A 96 -5.70 -13.44 14.17
N THR A 97 -5.36 -14.03 13.03
CA THR A 97 -4.04 -14.60 12.78
C THR A 97 -2.94 -13.55 12.79
N LYS A 98 -1.70 -14.01 12.98
CA LYS A 98 -0.51 -13.16 13.04
C LYS A 98 0.41 -13.48 11.86
N ILE A 99 1.09 -12.46 11.37
CA ILE A 99 2.04 -12.54 10.27
C ILE A 99 3.30 -11.76 10.66
N GLN A 100 4.45 -12.20 10.15
CA GLN A 100 5.70 -11.48 10.35
C GLN A 100 5.68 -10.23 9.47
N ASP A 101 6.03 -9.07 10.03
CA ASP A 101 6.21 -7.84 9.25
C ASP A 101 7.55 -7.84 8.49
N ALA A 102 7.85 -6.74 7.78
CA ALA A 102 9.11 -6.59 7.04
C ALA A 102 10.35 -6.60 7.93
N GLN A 103 10.20 -6.26 9.21
CA GLN A 103 11.25 -6.15 10.21
C GLN A 103 11.44 -7.45 11.02
N GLY A 104 10.57 -8.43 10.81
CA GLY A 104 10.63 -9.71 11.51
C GLY A 104 9.78 -9.80 12.78
N THR A 105 8.96 -8.79 13.06
CA THR A 105 8.06 -8.78 14.22
C THR A 105 6.74 -9.47 13.87
N ILE A 106 6.29 -10.38 14.73
CA ILE A 106 5.01 -11.05 14.57
C ILE A 106 3.89 -10.10 15.04
N LYS A 107 3.03 -9.68 14.13
CA LYS A 107 1.89 -8.78 14.41
C LYS A 107 0.59 -9.41 13.96
N GLN A 108 -0.51 -9.02 14.59
CA GLN A 108 -1.83 -9.35 14.05
C GLN A 108 -2.00 -8.77 12.65
N VAL A 109 -2.55 -9.56 11.73
CA VAL A 109 -2.70 -9.17 10.32
C VAL A 109 -3.54 -7.89 10.17
N ASN A 110 -4.59 -7.74 10.98
CA ASN A 110 -5.43 -6.54 10.96
C ASN A 110 -4.68 -5.29 11.42
N ALA A 111 -3.84 -5.40 12.46
CA ALA A 111 -3.01 -4.30 12.94
C ALA A 111 -1.98 -3.87 11.87
N LEU A 112 -1.34 -4.84 11.22
CA LEU A 112 -0.42 -4.57 10.12
C LEU A 112 -1.13 -3.92 8.92
N GLY A 113 -2.36 -4.33 8.63
CA GLY A 113 -3.19 -3.69 7.60
C GLY A 113 -3.54 -2.24 7.91
N GLN A 114 -3.77 -1.89 9.18
CA GLN A 114 -3.98 -0.50 9.60
C GLN A 114 -2.70 0.33 9.39
N GLU A 115 -1.54 -0.21 9.75
CA GLU A 115 -0.24 0.45 9.53
C GLU A 115 -0.02 0.73 8.03
N TYR A 116 -0.25 -0.26 7.16
CA TYR A 116 -0.07 -0.09 5.72
C TYR A 116 -1.10 0.85 5.11
N ARG A 117 -2.32 0.88 5.64
CA ARG A 117 -3.33 1.89 5.27
C ARG A 117 -2.86 3.29 5.68
N GLN A 118 -2.26 3.46 6.85
CA GLN A 118 -1.75 4.76 7.29
C GLN A 118 -0.60 5.25 6.40
N ILE A 119 0.33 4.36 6.02
CA ILE A 119 1.38 4.66 5.04
C ILE A 119 0.76 5.12 3.70
N ALA A 120 -0.27 4.42 3.24
CA ALA A 120 -1.00 4.76 2.03
C ALA A 120 -1.76 6.10 2.12
N LYS A 121 -2.27 6.46 3.31
CA LYS A 121 -2.96 7.74 3.59
C LYS A 121 -2.00 8.92 3.52
N GLU A 122 -0.81 8.76 4.09
CA GLU A 122 0.26 9.77 4.05
C GLU A 122 0.81 9.94 2.64
N ALA A 123 0.90 8.85 1.87
CA ALA A 123 1.39 8.83 0.48
C ALA A 123 2.75 9.54 0.33
N LYS A 124 3.62 9.42 1.35
CA LYS A 124 5.00 9.93 1.32
C LYS A 124 5.93 8.97 0.58
N THR A 125 5.68 7.67 0.67
CA THR A 125 6.41 6.61 -0.02
C THR A 125 5.42 5.55 -0.48
N PRO A 126 5.74 4.77 -1.54
CA PRO A 126 4.98 3.56 -1.87
C PRO A 126 4.93 2.60 -0.68
N CYS A 127 3.87 1.80 -0.60
CA CYS A 127 3.75 0.77 0.43
C CYS A 127 4.81 -0.33 0.17
N PRO A 128 5.60 -0.70 1.20
CA PRO A 128 6.67 -1.70 1.03
C PRO A 128 6.12 -3.11 0.84
N ASP A 129 5.02 -3.41 1.52
CA ASP A 129 4.33 -4.68 1.48
C ASP A 129 2.83 -4.43 1.26
N ILE A 130 2.14 -5.45 0.73
CA ILE A 130 0.69 -5.47 0.56
C ILE A 130 0.18 -6.73 1.23
N LEU A 131 -0.86 -6.58 2.05
CA LEU A 131 -1.56 -7.72 2.62
C LEU A 131 -2.74 -8.08 1.72
N ILE A 132 -2.93 -9.37 1.48
CA ILE A 132 -4.06 -9.92 0.73
C ILE A 132 -4.84 -10.83 1.67
N TYR A 133 -6.14 -10.69 1.69
CA TYR A 133 -7.07 -11.64 2.28
C TYR A 133 -7.79 -12.37 1.16
N ILE A 134 -7.84 -13.71 1.24
CA ILE A 134 -8.69 -14.54 0.40
C ILE A 134 -9.60 -15.38 1.32
N GLY A 135 -10.90 -15.21 1.20
CA GLY A 135 -11.90 -15.91 1.98
C GLY A 135 -12.81 -16.81 1.14
N ASN A 136 -13.39 -17.83 1.78
CA ASN A 136 -14.40 -18.68 1.18
C ASN A 136 -15.78 -17.98 1.17
N PRO A 137 -16.41 -17.75 -0.01
CA PRO A 137 -17.75 -17.15 -0.09
C PRO A 137 -18.87 -18.01 0.51
N ALA A 138 -18.70 -19.34 0.61
CA ALA A 138 -19.66 -20.21 1.28
C ALA A 138 -19.75 -19.92 2.80
N VAL A 139 -18.64 -19.46 3.39
CA VAL A 139 -18.56 -19.13 4.83
C VAL A 139 -18.94 -17.67 5.08
N ASN A 140 -18.51 -16.74 4.23
CA ASN A 140 -18.87 -15.31 4.32
C ASN A 140 -19.38 -14.76 2.98
N PRO A 141 -20.66 -15.02 2.63
CA PRO A 141 -21.22 -14.61 1.34
C PRO A 141 -21.32 -13.08 1.18
N ASN A 142 -21.40 -12.35 2.28
CA ASN A 142 -21.56 -10.89 2.30
C ASN A 142 -20.23 -10.12 2.29
N THR A 143 -19.11 -10.80 2.05
CA THR A 143 -17.77 -10.22 2.12
C THR A 143 -17.02 -10.51 0.83
N ALA A 144 -16.32 -9.51 0.30
CA ALA A 144 -15.54 -9.68 -0.92
C ALA A 144 -14.53 -10.83 -0.74
N PRO A 145 -14.47 -11.80 -1.67
CA PRO A 145 -13.64 -12.99 -1.52
C PRO A 145 -12.16 -12.66 -1.56
N VAL A 146 -11.76 -11.59 -2.28
CA VAL A 146 -10.39 -11.09 -2.28
C VAL A 146 -10.39 -9.64 -1.83
N GLN A 147 -9.60 -9.33 -0.81
CA GLN A 147 -9.40 -7.98 -0.28
C GLN A 147 -7.93 -7.70 -0.10
N THR A 148 -7.57 -6.41 -0.01
CA THR A 148 -6.17 -6.00 0.19
C THR A 148 -6.06 -4.88 1.21
N ALA A 149 -4.94 -4.82 1.92
CA ALA A 149 -4.55 -3.67 2.72
C ALA A 149 -3.14 -3.21 2.28
N PRO A 150 -2.98 -1.98 1.76
CA PRO A 150 -4.02 -0.97 1.54
C PRO A 150 -4.99 -1.33 0.41
N PHE A 151 -6.12 -0.62 0.36
CA PHE A 151 -7.13 -0.72 -0.70
C PHE A 151 -7.41 0.67 -1.27
N TYR A 152 -7.39 0.79 -2.60
CA TYR A 152 -7.82 1.99 -3.30
C TYR A 152 -9.08 1.70 -4.10
N GLU A 153 -10.03 2.62 -4.06
CA GLU A 153 -11.15 2.67 -4.96
C GLU A 153 -10.69 3.03 -6.40
N GLU A 154 -11.58 2.84 -7.38
CA GLU A 154 -11.31 3.17 -8.78
C GLU A 154 -10.95 4.65 -9.00
N ASN A 155 -11.50 5.53 -8.16
CA ASN A 155 -11.23 6.97 -8.17
C ASN A 155 -9.87 7.34 -7.53
N GLY A 156 -9.07 6.36 -7.09
CA GLY A 156 -7.76 6.57 -6.44
C GLY A 156 -7.85 7.01 -4.97
N LYS A 157 -9.05 7.05 -4.38
CA LYS A 157 -9.21 7.29 -2.94
C LYS A 157 -8.87 6.02 -2.16
N LEU A 158 -8.24 6.23 -1.02
CA LEU A 158 -7.98 5.15 -0.07
C LEU A 158 -9.32 4.69 0.52
N GLY A 159 -9.69 3.46 0.23
CA GLY A 159 -10.89 2.84 0.76
C GLY A 159 -10.61 2.04 2.04
N GLY A 160 -11.58 1.21 2.42
CA GLY A 160 -11.52 0.43 3.66
C GLY A 160 -11.71 1.28 4.91
N THR A 161 -12.02 0.62 6.02
CA THR A 161 -12.30 1.31 7.29
C THR A 161 -11.02 1.59 8.08
N GLU A 162 -11.04 2.57 8.97
CA GLU A 162 -9.91 2.84 9.88
C GLU A 162 -9.75 1.76 10.96
N ARG A 163 -10.83 1.04 11.29
CA ARG A 163 -10.87 0.06 12.38
C ARG A 163 -10.45 -1.34 11.96
N ASN A 164 -11.08 -1.90 10.94
CA ASN A 164 -10.65 -3.15 10.35
C ASN A 164 -10.61 -2.98 8.83
N PRO A 165 -9.42 -2.72 8.24
CA PRO A 165 -9.35 -2.34 6.84
C PRO A 165 -9.66 -3.49 5.88
N PHE A 166 -9.57 -4.75 6.31
CA PHE A 166 -9.77 -5.94 5.47
C PHE A 166 -9.99 -7.22 6.30
N GLY A 167 -10.46 -8.31 5.67
CA GLY A 167 -10.67 -9.61 6.31
C GLY A 167 -12.14 -10.05 6.30
N PRO A 168 -12.52 -11.03 7.16
CA PRO A 168 -13.87 -11.61 7.15
C PRO A 168 -14.96 -10.66 7.65
N LYS A 169 -14.59 -9.64 8.45
CA LYS A 169 -15.52 -8.63 8.98
C LYS A 169 -14.92 -7.22 8.89
N PRO A 170 -14.80 -6.63 7.70
CA PRO A 170 -14.26 -5.27 7.55
C PRO A 170 -15.09 -4.28 8.38
N GLY A 171 -14.43 -3.34 9.08
CA GLY A 171 -15.09 -2.38 9.98
C GLY A 171 -15.40 -2.85 11.41
N SER A 172 -15.24 -4.14 11.72
CA SER A 172 -15.48 -4.73 13.04
C SER A 172 -14.44 -4.33 14.10
N TRP A 173 -14.84 -4.42 15.37
CA TRP A 173 -13.97 -4.32 16.57
C TRP A 173 -13.34 -5.64 16.99
N LYS A 174 -13.81 -6.75 16.42
CA LYS A 174 -13.35 -8.13 16.65
C LYS A 174 -12.67 -8.64 15.39
#